data_AF-A0A2W2CU01-F1
#
_entry.id   AF-A0A2W2CU01-F1
#
_cell.length_a   1.000
_cell.length_b   1.000
_cell.length_c   1.000
_cell.angle_alpha   90.00
_cell.angle_beta   90.00
_cell.angle_gamma   90.00
#
_symmetry.space_group_name_H-M   'P 1'
#
loop_
_entity.id
_entity.type
_entity.pdbx_description
1 polymer ?
#
loop_
_entity_poly.entity_id
_entity_poly.type
_entity_poly.pdbx_seq_one_letter_code
_entity_poly.pdbx_strand_id
1 'polypeptide(L)'
;MRHVLRGMLAGAAGTSALNIVTYLDMTLRARPASQTPEQSVDRLAGKLHVTLGDEQAAANRRAGLGPLLGYATGLGAAALYAVVASERPRWATAVGALTAAAMIGSNMPLTLLKVTDPRTWSATDWASDVIPHLAYGAVAATTYRALRA
;
A
#
# COMPACT_ATOMS: atom_id res chain seq x y z
N MET A 1 5.06 22.09 3.99
CA MET A 1 3.65 21.76 3.66
C MET A 1 3.40 21.45 2.17
N ARG A 2 3.73 22.32 1.21
CA ARG A 2 3.43 22.06 -0.22
C ARG A 2 4.03 20.75 -0.76
N HIS A 3 5.23 20.36 -0.33
CA HIS A 3 5.85 19.08 -0.71
C HIS A 3 5.09 17.86 -0.18
N VAL A 4 4.70 17.89 1.09
CA VAL A 4 3.91 16.82 1.73
C VAL A 4 2.57 16.63 1.02
N LEU A 5 1.84 17.73 0.75
CA LEU A 5 0.56 17.66 0.05
C LEU A 5 0.70 17.05 -1.36
N ARG A 6 1.71 17.48 -2.11
CA ARG A 6 2.02 16.91 -3.44
C ARG A 6 2.38 15.43 -3.33
N GLY A 7 3.13 15.04 -2.30
CA GLY A 7 3.45 13.65 -1.99
C GLY A 7 2.20 12.84 -1.71
N MET A 8 1.29 13.34 -0.87
CA MET A 8 0.01 12.67 -0.58
C MET A 8 -0.86 12.49 -1.83
N LEU A 9 -0.97 13.53 -2.67
CA LEU A 9 -1.72 13.45 -3.94
C LEU A 9 -1.09 12.43 -4.90
N ALA A 10 0.25 12.39 -4.97
CA ALA A 10 0.96 11.38 -5.75
C ALA A 10 0.74 9.97 -5.19
N GLY A 11 0.76 9.81 -3.86
CA GLY A 11 0.45 8.56 -3.19
C GLY A 11 -0.97 8.08 -3.48
N ALA A 12 -1.95 8.98 -3.45
CA ALA A 12 -3.34 8.67 -3.81
C ALA A 12 -3.46 8.18 -5.26
N ALA A 13 -2.80 8.87 -6.21
CA ALA A 13 -2.77 8.45 -7.61
C ALA A 13 -2.09 7.08 -7.78
N GLY A 14 -0.98 6.85 -7.09
CA GLY A 14 -0.29 5.56 -7.06
C GLY A 14 -1.17 4.45 -6.48
N THR A 15 -1.88 4.69 -5.39
CA THR A 15 -2.78 3.71 -4.76
C THR A 15 -3.94 3.37 -5.70
N SER A 16 -4.48 4.33 -6.44
CA SER A 16 -5.46 4.05 -7.48
C SER A 16 -4.90 3.12 -8.56
N ALA A 17 -3.68 3.36 -9.04
CA ALA A 17 -3.03 2.49 -10.02
C ALA A 17 -2.80 1.08 -9.48
N LEU A 18 -2.33 0.96 -8.23
CA LEU A 18 -2.18 -0.32 -7.53
C LEU A 18 -3.49 -1.09 -7.51
N ASN A 19 -4.57 -0.45 -7.05
CA ASN A 19 -5.88 -1.08 -6.94
C ASN A 19 -6.41 -1.53 -8.31
N ILE A 20 -6.23 -0.72 -9.36
CA ILE A 20 -6.61 -1.09 -10.74
C ILE A 20 -5.88 -2.38 -11.16
N VAL A 21 -4.57 -2.45 -10.95
CA VAL A 21 -3.78 -3.63 -11.30
C VAL A 21 -4.20 -4.84 -10.47
N THR A 22 -4.44 -4.67 -9.17
CA THR A 22 -4.95 -5.73 -8.29
C THR A 22 -6.32 -6.25 -8.73
N TYR A 23 -7.25 -5.38 -9.14
CA TYR A 23 -8.57 -5.80 -9.62
C TYR A 23 -8.50 -6.49 -10.97
N LEU A 24 -7.70 -5.96 -11.91
CA LEU A 24 -7.47 -6.62 -13.20
C LEU A 24 -6.92 -8.03 -12.99
N ASP A 25 -5.97 -8.16 -12.09
CA ASP A 25 -5.38 -9.42 -11.70
C ASP A 25 -6.41 -10.42 -11.14
N MET A 26 -7.26 -9.97 -10.22
CA MET A 26 -8.37 -10.77 -9.68
C MET A 26 -9.33 -11.22 -10.78
N THR A 27 -9.68 -10.33 -11.71
CA THR A 27 -10.58 -10.63 -12.83
C THR A 27 -9.96 -11.65 -13.79
N LEU A 28 -8.70 -11.46 -14.18
CA LEU A 28 -8.03 -12.32 -15.17
C LEU A 28 -7.71 -13.72 -14.62
N ARG A 29 -7.28 -13.81 -13.35
CA ARG A 29 -6.94 -15.09 -12.72
C ARG A 29 -8.11 -15.74 -11.97
N ALA A 30 -9.28 -15.08 -11.93
CA ALA A 30 -10.45 -15.51 -11.17
C ALA A 30 -10.13 -15.86 -9.70
N ARG A 31 -9.17 -15.14 -9.09
CA ARG A 31 -8.76 -15.38 -7.70
C ARG A 31 -9.57 -14.53 -6.72
N PRO A 32 -9.79 -14.98 -5.48
CA PRO A 32 -10.46 -14.18 -4.48
C PRO A 32 -9.65 -12.93 -4.09
N ALA A 33 -10.34 -11.95 -3.50
CA ALA A 33 -9.70 -10.83 -2.83
C ALA A 33 -8.81 -11.32 -1.68
N SER A 34 -7.74 -10.58 -1.40
CA SER A 34 -6.89 -10.90 -0.25
C SER A 34 -7.61 -10.55 1.05
N GLN A 35 -7.58 -11.48 2.01
CA GLN A 35 -8.05 -11.25 3.39
C GLN A 35 -6.96 -10.65 4.29
N THR A 36 -5.74 -10.46 3.78
CA THR A 36 -4.61 -9.92 4.53
C THR A 36 -4.94 -8.56 5.19
N PRO A 37 -5.60 -7.59 4.54
CA PRO A 37 -5.95 -6.32 5.19
C PRO A 37 -6.86 -6.49 6.41
N GLU A 38 -7.86 -7.37 6.33
CA GLU A 38 -8.80 -7.63 7.43
C GLU A 38 -8.11 -8.34 8.60
N GLN A 39 -7.27 -9.32 8.30
CA GLN A 39 -6.44 -10.00 9.31
C GLN A 39 -5.48 -9.02 10.01
N SER A 40 -5.00 -8.00 9.30
CA SER A 40 -4.14 -6.95 9.87
C SER A 40 -4.88 -6.11 10.89
N VAL A 41 -6.13 -5.72 10.56
CA VAL A 41 -7.02 -5.00 11.47
C VAL A 41 -7.27 -5.82 12.73
N ASP A 42 -7.50 -7.13 12.59
CA ASP A 42 -7.72 -8.02 13.73
C ASP A 42 -6.53 -8.14 14.65
N ARG A 43 -5.34 -8.35 14.07
CA ARG A 43 -4.11 -8.43 14.86
C ARG A 43 -3.81 -7.11 15.56
N LEU A 44 -4.09 -5.98 14.91
CA LEU A 44 -3.89 -4.67 15.51
C LEU A 44 -4.89 -4.38 16.63
N ALA A 45 -6.19 -4.66 16.40
CA ALA A 45 -7.24 -4.52 17.40
C ALA A 45 -6.95 -5.39 18.64
N GLY A 46 -6.51 -6.63 18.42
CA GLY A 46 -6.08 -7.53 19.49
C GLY A 46 -4.89 -7.00 20.28
N LYS A 47 -3.87 -6.44 19.62
CA LYS A 47 -2.71 -5.82 20.30
C LYS A 47 -3.05 -4.54 21.05
N LEU A 48 -3.99 -3.75 20.53
CA LEU A 48 -4.41 -2.49 21.15
C LEU A 48 -5.53 -2.67 22.18
N HIS A 49 -6.00 -3.90 22.38
CA HIS A 49 -7.16 -4.22 23.23
C HIS A 49 -8.41 -3.41 22.86
N VAL A 50 -8.62 -3.16 21.56
CA VAL A 50 -9.77 -2.43 21.02
C VAL A 50 -10.82 -3.43 20.51
N THR A 51 -12.06 -3.27 20.94
CA THR A 51 -13.19 -4.05 20.40
C THR A 51 -13.69 -3.47 19.08
N LEU A 52 -13.90 -4.35 18.09
CA LEU A 52 -14.53 -3.99 16.82
C LEU A 52 -16.07 -4.11 16.87
N GLY A 53 -16.64 -4.43 18.04
CA GLY A 53 -18.08 -4.63 18.22
C GLY A 53 -18.47 -6.12 18.17
N ASP A 54 -19.76 -6.38 17.98
CA ASP A 54 -20.27 -7.73 17.72
C ASP A 54 -19.75 -8.30 16.39
N GLU A 55 -20.05 -9.57 16.10
CA GLU A 55 -19.53 -10.28 14.93
C GLU A 55 -19.80 -9.53 13.62
N GLN A 56 -21.02 -9.04 13.43
CA GLN A 56 -21.42 -8.33 12.22
C GLN A 56 -20.74 -6.96 12.12
N ALA A 57 -20.72 -6.20 13.22
CA ALA A 57 -20.03 -4.91 13.27
C ALA A 57 -18.53 -5.07 13.03
N ALA A 58 -17.92 -6.10 13.61
CA ALA A 58 -16.50 -6.38 13.46
C ALA A 58 -16.15 -6.76 12.02
N ALA A 59 -16.95 -7.60 11.36
CA ALA A 59 -16.79 -7.91 9.94
C ALA A 59 -16.85 -6.64 9.06
N ASN A 60 -17.86 -5.79 9.28
CA ASN A 60 -18.01 -4.53 8.53
C ASN A 60 -16.84 -3.57 8.77
N ARG A 61 -16.37 -3.45 10.03
CA ARG A 61 -15.22 -2.59 10.37
C ARG A 61 -13.92 -3.12 9.79
N ARG A 62 -13.67 -4.43 9.80
CA ARG A 62 -12.51 -5.04 9.13
C ARG A 62 -12.48 -4.71 7.64
N ALA A 63 -13.61 -4.89 6.96
CA ALA A 63 -13.77 -4.61 5.53
C ALA A 63 -13.53 -3.12 5.19
N GLY A 64 -13.88 -2.20 6.10
CA GLY A 64 -13.60 -0.76 5.94
C GLY A 64 -12.17 -0.37 6.32
N LEU A 65 -11.67 -0.85 7.46
CA LEU A 65 -10.36 -0.48 8.01
C LEU A 65 -9.20 -1.06 7.18
N GLY A 66 -9.35 -2.25 6.61
CA GLY A 66 -8.32 -2.88 5.79
C GLY A 66 -7.86 -1.98 4.63
N PRO A 67 -8.77 -1.57 3.73
CA PRO A 67 -8.46 -0.62 2.66
C PRO A 67 -7.94 0.72 3.18
N LEU A 68 -8.49 1.26 4.27
CA LEU A 68 -8.01 2.53 4.87
C LEU A 68 -6.55 2.46 5.30
N LEU A 69 -6.11 1.33 5.88
CA LEU A 69 -4.69 1.10 6.19
C LEU A 69 -3.84 1.08 4.92
N GLY A 70 -4.33 0.46 3.83
CA GLY A 70 -3.66 0.48 2.53
C GLY A 70 -3.50 1.90 1.97
N TYR A 71 -4.55 2.73 2.04
CA TYR A 71 -4.47 4.15 1.66
C TYR A 71 -3.50 4.91 2.57
N ALA A 72 -3.53 4.71 3.88
CA ALA A 72 -2.61 5.35 4.81
C ALA A 72 -1.15 5.02 4.47
N THR A 73 -0.84 3.75 4.15
CA THR A 73 0.47 3.32 3.68
C THR A 73 0.87 4.01 2.37
N GLY A 74 0.01 4.01 1.36
CA GLY A 74 0.30 4.61 0.05
C GLY A 74 0.50 6.13 0.12
N LEU A 75 -0.33 6.84 0.88
CA LEU A 75 -0.18 8.29 1.07
C LEU A 75 1.06 8.59 1.92
N GLY A 76 1.29 7.83 2.99
CA GLY A 76 2.42 7.99 3.90
C GLY A 76 3.76 7.76 3.20
N ALA A 77 3.88 6.69 2.41
CA ALA A 77 5.09 6.38 1.65
C ALA A 77 5.48 7.52 0.70
N ALA A 78 4.52 8.04 -0.07
CA ALA A 78 4.77 9.15 -1.00
C ALA A 78 5.00 10.50 -0.28
N ALA A 79 4.34 10.73 0.86
CA ALA A 79 4.60 11.90 1.69
C ALA A 79 6.02 11.88 2.27
N LEU A 80 6.47 10.75 2.81
CA LEU A 80 7.83 10.56 3.30
C LEU A 80 8.85 10.72 2.18
N TYR A 81 8.60 10.09 1.02
CA TYR A 81 9.42 10.30 -0.17
C TYR A 81 9.53 11.78 -0.53
N ALA A 82 8.42 12.53 -0.51
CA ALA A 82 8.41 13.95 -0.84
C ALA A 82 9.19 14.83 0.18
N VAL A 83 9.31 14.40 1.44
CA VAL A 83 10.11 15.07 2.47
C VAL A 83 11.61 14.76 2.27
N VAL A 84 11.95 13.51 2.00
CA VAL A 84 13.34 13.05 1.87
C VAL A 84 13.95 13.44 0.52
N ALA A 85 13.16 13.45 -0.55
CA ALA A 85 13.61 13.80 -1.89
C ALA A 85 13.79 15.32 -2.03
N SER A 86 14.94 15.81 -1.56
CA SER A 86 15.37 17.20 -1.71
C SER A 86 15.56 17.57 -3.18
N GLU A 87 16.28 16.74 -3.93
CA GLU A 87 16.57 16.93 -5.36
C GLU A 87 15.46 16.37 -6.27
N ARG A 88 15.64 16.53 -7.60
CA ARG A 88 14.80 15.91 -8.63
C ARG A 88 15.48 14.62 -9.13
N PRO A 89 15.33 13.48 -8.45
CA PRO A 89 15.96 12.23 -8.88
C PRO A 89 15.49 11.82 -10.27
N ARG A 90 16.30 10.99 -10.96
CA ARG A 90 15.90 10.33 -12.21
C ARG A 90 14.60 9.57 -11.98
N TRP A 91 13.74 9.54 -13.00
CA TRP A 91 12.42 8.91 -12.91
C TRP A 91 12.49 7.47 -12.41
N ALA A 92 13.35 6.64 -13.00
CA ALA A 92 13.52 5.25 -12.59
C ALA A 92 13.89 5.10 -11.10
N THR A 93 14.75 5.99 -10.58
CA THR A 93 15.11 6.01 -9.16
C THR A 93 13.90 6.36 -8.27
N ALA A 94 13.08 7.33 -8.69
CA ALA A 94 11.85 7.68 -7.99
C ALA A 94 10.85 6.52 -7.97
N VAL A 95 10.68 5.83 -9.11
CA VAL A 95 9.80 4.65 -9.22
C VAL A 95 10.27 3.55 -8.28
N GLY A 96 11.56 3.20 -8.29
CA GLY A 96 12.12 2.18 -7.41
C GLY A 96 11.96 2.54 -5.93
N ALA A 97 12.25 3.79 -5.55
CA ALA A 97 12.14 4.26 -4.17
C ALA A 97 10.69 4.22 -3.67
N LEU A 98 9.72 4.69 -4.46
CA LEU A 98 8.31 4.69 -4.09
C LEU A 98 7.73 3.26 -4.05
N THR A 99 8.11 2.41 -5.00
CA THR A 99 7.75 0.98 -4.99
C THR A 99 8.23 0.32 -3.70
N ALA A 100 9.53 0.47 -3.39
CA ALA A 100 10.12 -0.11 -2.19
C ALA A 100 9.50 0.45 -0.90
N ALA A 101 9.26 1.76 -0.83
CA ALA A 101 8.63 2.39 0.33
C ALA A 101 7.22 1.85 0.58
N ALA A 102 6.42 1.70 -0.48
CA ALA A 102 5.08 1.13 -0.36
C ALA A 102 5.11 -0.35 0.04
N MET A 103 5.96 -1.17 -0.58
CA MET A 103 6.13 -2.59 -0.23
C MET A 103 6.61 -2.78 1.21
N ILE A 104 7.57 -1.97 1.66
CA ILE A 104 8.06 -2.02 3.04
C ILE A 104 6.93 -1.61 3.99
N GLY A 105 6.24 -0.51 3.70
CA GLY A 105 5.15 -0.01 4.54
C GLY A 105 3.95 -0.95 4.63
N SER A 106 3.66 -1.70 3.56
CA SER A 106 2.56 -2.66 3.53
C SER A 106 2.95 -4.01 4.14
N ASN A 107 4.17 -4.49 3.94
CA ASN A 107 4.56 -5.84 4.36
C ASN A 107 5.22 -5.89 5.75
N MET A 108 6.06 -4.91 6.12
CA MET A 108 6.82 -4.97 7.38
C MET A 108 5.91 -5.06 8.62
N PRO A 109 4.85 -4.24 8.77
CA PRO A 109 3.95 -4.36 9.91
C PRO A 109 3.29 -5.74 9.98
N LEU A 110 2.96 -6.32 8.82
CA LEU A 110 2.26 -7.60 8.73
C LEU A 110 3.17 -8.76 9.05
N THR A 111 4.45 -8.69 8.67
CA THR A 111 5.48 -9.62 9.10
C THR A 111 5.68 -9.56 10.62
N LEU A 112 5.75 -8.36 11.21
CA LEU A 112 5.85 -8.19 12.66
C LEU A 112 4.60 -8.67 13.42
N LEU A 113 3.43 -8.61 12.78
CA LEU A 113 2.18 -9.16 13.31
C LEU A 113 1.99 -10.65 13.03
N LYS A 114 2.94 -11.29 12.33
CA LYS A 114 2.87 -12.70 11.90
C LYS A 114 1.63 -13.01 11.05
N VAL A 115 1.20 -12.04 10.25
CA VAL A 115 0.13 -12.19 9.24
C VAL A 115 0.72 -12.75 7.94
N THR A 116 1.96 -12.39 7.60
CA THR A 116 2.63 -12.84 6.38
C THR A 116 4.14 -13.05 6.62
N ASP A 117 4.79 -13.84 5.77
CA ASP A 117 6.24 -14.02 5.75
C ASP A 117 6.75 -14.02 4.30
N PRO A 118 7.35 -12.91 3.81
CA PRO A 118 7.85 -12.82 2.44
C PRO A 118 8.91 -13.87 2.07
N ARG A 119 9.55 -14.50 3.07
CA ARG A 119 10.55 -15.56 2.87
C ARG A 119 9.93 -16.89 2.45
N THR A 120 8.63 -17.07 2.70
CA THR A 120 7.90 -18.30 2.34
C THR A 120 6.99 -18.12 1.14
N TRP A 121 6.99 -16.93 0.54
CA TRP A 121 6.17 -16.61 -0.63
C TRP A 121 6.59 -17.42 -1.85
N SER A 122 5.60 -17.91 -2.58
CA SER A 122 5.82 -18.47 -3.91
C SER A 122 6.21 -17.37 -4.90
N ALA A 123 6.74 -17.74 -6.07
CA ALA A 123 6.98 -16.78 -7.15
C ALA A 123 5.70 -16.03 -7.57
N THR A 124 4.56 -16.71 -7.51
CA THR A 124 3.25 -16.12 -7.80
C THR A 124 2.84 -15.10 -6.77
N ASP A 125 3.10 -15.35 -5.48
CA ASP A 125 2.83 -14.40 -4.40
C ASP A 125 3.70 -13.14 -4.56
N TRP A 126 4.99 -13.34 -4.82
CA TRP A 126 5.92 -12.25 -5.13
C TRP A 126 5.47 -11.41 -6.33
N ALA A 127 5.06 -12.04 -7.44
CA ALA A 127 4.56 -11.32 -8.60
C ALA A 127 3.28 -10.54 -8.28
N SER A 128 2.36 -11.15 -7.51
CA SER A 128 1.10 -10.53 -7.10
C SER A 128 1.29 -9.35 -6.15
N ASP A 129 2.43 -9.27 -5.46
CA ASP A 129 2.80 -8.13 -4.63
C ASP A 129 3.59 -7.08 -5.42
N VAL A 130 4.66 -7.48 -6.11
CA VAL A 130 5.58 -6.56 -6.79
C VAL A 130 4.91 -5.81 -7.94
N ILE A 131 4.08 -6.47 -8.76
CA ILE A 131 3.51 -5.84 -9.97
C ILE A 131 2.57 -4.67 -9.62
N PRO A 132 1.59 -4.81 -8.71
CA PRO A 132 0.79 -3.67 -8.26
C PRO A 132 1.61 -2.55 -7.61
N HIS A 133 2.65 -2.89 -6.83
CA HIS A 133 3.51 -1.89 -6.18
C HIS A 133 4.40 -1.16 -7.19
N LEU A 134 4.84 -1.80 -8.27
CA LEU A 134 5.54 -1.13 -9.38
C LEU A 134 4.62 -0.13 -10.08
N ALA A 135 3.35 -0.50 -10.30
CA ALA A 135 2.35 0.42 -10.86
C ALA A 135 2.13 1.62 -9.93
N TYR A 136 2.03 1.39 -8.61
CA TYR A 136 2.03 2.46 -7.62
C TYR A 136 3.24 3.38 -7.79
N GLY A 137 4.46 2.84 -7.79
CA GLY A 137 5.69 3.62 -7.85
C GLY A 137 5.79 4.44 -9.14
N ALA A 138 5.41 3.86 -10.27
CA ALA A 138 5.42 4.51 -11.58
C ALA A 138 4.46 5.72 -11.63
N VAL A 139 3.22 5.52 -11.17
CA VAL A 139 2.21 6.59 -11.20
C VAL A 139 2.52 7.64 -10.15
N ALA A 140 2.85 7.26 -8.91
CA ALA A 140 3.20 8.21 -7.86
C ALA A 140 4.42 9.06 -8.24
N ALA A 141 5.49 8.46 -8.80
CA ALA A 141 6.66 9.20 -9.27
C ALA A 141 6.30 10.22 -10.35
N THR A 142 5.47 9.82 -11.31
CA THR A 142 5.05 10.66 -12.43
C THR A 142 4.17 11.81 -11.95
N THR A 143 3.17 11.53 -11.13
CA THR A 143 2.29 12.54 -10.54
C THR A 143 3.07 13.52 -9.67
N TYR A 144 3.98 13.04 -8.81
CA TYR A 144 4.78 13.93 -7.97
C TYR A 144 5.66 14.87 -8.80
N ARG A 145 6.29 14.35 -9.87
CA ARG A 145 7.09 15.17 -10.80
C ARG A 145 6.23 16.22 -11.50
N ALA A 146 5.04 15.85 -11.98
CA ALA A 146 4.10 16.77 -12.61
C ALA A 146 3.64 17.89 -11.67
N LEU A 147 3.35 17.57 -10.40
CA LEU A 147 2.94 18.54 -9.39
C LEU A 147 4.09 19.46 -8.88
N ARG A 148 5.34 19.06 -9.12
CA ARG A 148 6.56 19.85 -8.82
C ARG A 148 7.01 20.72 -9.98
N ALA A 149 6.51 20.50 -11.19
CA ALA A 149 6.73 21.37 -12.34
C ALA A 149 6.08 22.73 -12.10
#